data_AF-R9JHR5-F1
#
_entry.id   AF-R9JHR5-F1
#
_cell.length_a   1.000
_cell.length_b   1.000
_cell.length_c   1.000
_cell.angle_alpha   90.00
_cell.angle_beta   90.00
_cell.angle_gamma   90.00
#
_symmetry.space_group_name_H-M   'P 1'
#
loop_
_entity.id
_entity.type
_entity.pdbx_description
1 polymer ?
#
loop_
_entity_poly.entity_id
_entity_poly.type
_entity_poly.pdbx_seq_one_letter_code
_entity_poly.pdbx_strand_id
1 'polypeptide(L)'
;MPNTRQNKNIPSEQENPLFHDTWKLLKNYRDAVWNLELAVQQVRSTFEIEYGSSIEEFLDSILTRIRHDGTLFDGEKIVSVTRGIRYYEHPVSMDICEDFVKLQSDIIYEEYKWNHSQLWFSDKTFQAEILNIHAESRPSRNLMQDLQDIKSGIEIRYDTDLRKADKEQKSRKRAKAMEKKIQALERKLLDVGYENLEPYSLEKVHADKWLTPDRIQELTEMREQRILEEKNRPVQLSLPLDVLYP
;
A
#
# COMPACT_ATOMS: atom_id res chain seq x y z
N MET A 1 16.20 -47.50 16.56
CA MET A 1 17.67 -47.57 16.62
C MET A 1 18.25 -46.50 15.70
N PRO A 2 18.50 -45.26 16.18
CA PRO A 2 19.19 -44.27 15.37
C PRO A 2 20.71 -44.43 15.51
N ASN A 3 21.40 -44.32 14.38
CA ASN A 3 22.77 -44.72 14.14
C ASN A 3 23.74 -43.60 14.55
N THR A 4 24.33 -43.70 15.75
CA THR A 4 25.35 -42.76 16.26
C THR A 4 26.73 -43.14 15.70
N ARG A 5 27.07 -42.64 14.51
CA ARG A 5 28.47 -42.58 14.07
C ARG A 5 29.09 -41.30 14.61
N GLN A 6 29.66 -41.39 15.81
CA GLN A 6 30.48 -40.31 16.37
C GLN A 6 31.76 -40.20 15.53
N ASN A 7 31.90 -39.09 14.82
CA ASN A 7 33.09 -38.73 14.06
C ASN A 7 34.19 -38.34 15.08
N LYS A 8 34.96 -39.34 15.54
CA LYS A 8 36.10 -39.15 16.45
C LYS A 8 37.27 -38.60 15.64
N ASN A 9 37.35 -37.27 15.48
CA ASN A 9 38.56 -36.47 15.25
C ASN A 9 38.21 -35.06 14.75
N ILE A 10 37.40 -34.32 15.52
CA ILE A 10 37.45 -32.86 15.50
C ILE A 10 37.85 -32.49 16.93
N PRO A 11 38.99 -31.83 17.17
CA PRO A 11 39.34 -31.36 18.49
C PRO A 11 38.18 -30.50 19.00
N SER A 12 37.65 -30.77 20.19
CA SER A 12 36.64 -29.87 20.78
C SER A 12 37.26 -28.49 20.87
N GLU A 13 36.62 -27.48 20.28
CA GLU A 13 37.08 -26.09 20.17
C GLU A 13 37.37 -25.39 21.52
N GLN A 14 37.25 -26.12 22.64
CA GLN A 14 37.38 -25.67 24.01
C GLN A 14 38.82 -25.66 24.56
N GLU A 15 39.81 -26.20 23.85
CA GLU A 15 41.21 -26.30 24.34
C GLU A 15 42.21 -25.36 23.64
N ASN A 16 41.76 -24.50 22.71
CA ASN A 16 42.66 -23.57 22.02
C ASN A 16 42.54 -22.15 22.62
N PRO A 17 43.56 -21.62 23.31
CA PRO A 17 43.49 -20.35 24.03
C PRO A 17 43.17 -19.15 23.13
N LEU A 18 43.41 -19.25 21.82
CA LEU A 18 43.12 -18.21 20.84
C LEU A 18 41.61 -18.01 20.59
N PHE A 19 40.80 -19.07 20.74
CA PHE A 19 39.34 -19.03 20.53
C PHE A 19 38.55 -18.84 21.84
N HIS A 20 39.22 -18.98 22.97
CA HIS A 20 38.60 -18.86 24.29
C HIS A 20 38.13 -17.42 24.57
N ASP A 21 38.88 -16.42 24.10
CA ASP A 21 38.56 -15.00 24.30
C ASP A 21 37.45 -14.52 23.36
N THR A 22 37.39 -15.02 22.13
CA THR A 22 36.28 -14.70 21.19
C THR A 22 34.98 -15.38 21.59
N TRP A 23 35.03 -16.62 22.09
CA TRP A 23 33.84 -17.31 22.59
C TRP A 23 33.27 -16.65 23.87
N LYS A 24 34.14 -16.24 24.80
CA LYS A 24 33.74 -15.45 25.97
C LYS A 24 33.11 -14.12 25.58
N LEU A 25 33.68 -13.42 24.59
CA LEU A 25 33.13 -12.16 24.09
C LEU A 25 31.74 -12.36 23.47
N LEU A 26 31.58 -13.37 22.61
CA LEU A 26 30.28 -13.69 21.99
C LEU A 26 29.24 -14.14 23.01
N LYS A 27 29.66 -14.88 24.04
CA LYS A 27 28.79 -15.27 25.16
C LYS A 27 28.36 -14.05 25.96
N ASN A 28 29.28 -13.17 26.34
CA ASN A 28 28.97 -11.94 27.05
C ASN A 28 28.08 -11.01 26.22
N TYR A 29 28.32 -10.91 24.91
CA TYR A 29 27.47 -10.14 23.99
C TYR A 29 26.06 -10.73 23.91
N ARG A 30 25.95 -12.05 23.74
CA ARG A 30 24.66 -12.76 23.74
C ARG A 30 23.92 -12.58 25.06
N ASP A 31 24.62 -12.70 26.20
CA ASP A 31 24.02 -12.55 27.52
C ASP A 31 23.58 -11.09 27.76
N ALA A 32 24.36 -10.09 27.33
CA ALA A 32 23.99 -8.68 27.41
C ALA A 32 22.78 -8.34 26.52
N VAL A 33 22.77 -8.82 25.28
CA VAL A 33 21.63 -8.65 24.35
C VAL A 33 20.39 -9.35 24.91
N TRP A 34 20.53 -10.58 25.39
CA TRP A 34 19.44 -11.33 26.00
C TRP A 34 18.89 -10.66 27.26
N ASN A 35 19.77 -10.11 28.11
CA ASN A 35 19.36 -9.36 29.29
C ASN A 35 18.64 -8.05 28.94
N LEU A 36 19.09 -7.34 27.90
CA LEU A 36 18.40 -6.15 27.39
C LEU A 36 17.04 -6.52 26.79
N GLU A 37 16.96 -7.57 25.97
CA GLU A 37 15.70 -8.08 25.43
C GLU A 37 14.74 -8.50 26.55
N LEU A 38 15.25 -9.19 27.58
CA LEU A 38 14.47 -9.62 28.73
C LEU A 38 13.96 -8.41 29.53
N ALA A 39 14.80 -7.39 29.77
CA ALA A 39 14.40 -6.17 30.44
C ALA A 39 13.32 -5.41 29.65
N VAL A 40 13.48 -5.30 28.33
CA VAL A 40 12.47 -4.71 27.43
C VAL A 40 11.16 -5.50 27.47
N GLN A 41 11.23 -6.84 27.47
CA GLN A 41 10.06 -7.71 27.58
C GLN A 41 9.38 -7.60 28.96
N GLN A 42 10.16 -7.46 30.02
CA GLN A 42 9.65 -7.35 31.38
C GLN A 42 8.95 -6.01 31.58
N VAL A 43 9.53 -4.90 31.10
CA VAL A 43 8.88 -3.59 31.06
C VAL A 43 7.58 -3.64 30.24
N ARG A 44 7.59 -4.33 29.09
CA ARG A 44 6.38 -4.54 28.28
C ARG A 44 5.29 -5.31 29.04
N SER A 45 5.64 -6.40 29.71
CA SER A 45 4.69 -7.24 30.43
C SER A 45 4.14 -6.56 31.69
N THR A 46 4.97 -5.85 32.47
CA THR A 46 4.50 -5.06 33.60
C THR A 46 3.58 -3.93 33.14
N PHE A 47 3.88 -3.31 32.01
CA PHE A 47 3.06 -2.26 31.41
C PHE A 47 1.70 -2.79 30.90
N GLU A 48 1.67 -3.95 30.24
CA GLU A 48 0.42 -4.64 29.85
C GLU A 48 -0.45 -5.00 31.06
N ILE A 49 0.15 -5.35 32.21
CA ILE A 49 -0.57 -5.68 33.44
C ILE A 49 -1.10 -4.43 34.14
N GLU A 50 -0.32 -3.34 34.17
CA GLU A 50 -0.69 -2.12 34.88
C GLU A 50 -1.73 -1.27 34.11
N TYR A 51 -1.65 -1.23 32.78
CA TYR A 51 -2.44 -0.32 31.95
C TYR A 51 -3.29 -1.02 30.88
N GLY A 52 -3.14 -2.33 30.68
CA GLY A 52 -3.97 -3.12 29.76
C GLY A 52 -3.77 -2.84 28.27
N SER A 53 -2.71 -2.12 27.85
CA SER A 53 -2.44 -1.71 26.44
C SER A 53 -0.95 -1.37 26.22
N SER A 54 -0.44 -1.23 24.97
CA SER A 54 1.01 -0.99 24.65
C SER A 54 1.34 0.43 24.06
N ILE A 55 2.41 0.73 23.27
CA ILE A 55 2.87 2.10 22.81
C ILE A 55 2.80 2.55 21.29
N GLU A 56 1.73 3.20 20.79
CA GLU A 56 1.47 3.99 19.53
C GLU A 56 -0.01 4.45 19.53
N GLU A 57 -0.32 5.72 19.32
CA GLU A 57 -1.71 6.20 19.39
C GLU A 57 -2.69 5.45 18.47
N PHE A 58 -3.80 4.93 19.04
CA PHE A 58 -4.85 4.23 18.31
C PHE A 58 -6.19 4.87 18.65
N LEU A 59 -6.67 5.76 17.78
CA LEU A 59 -8.00 6.35 17.91
C LEU A 59 -9.03 5.47 17.20
N ASP A 60 -10.18 5.24 17.83
CA ASP A 60 -11.36 4.71 17.16
C ASP A 60 -12.26 5.88 16.77
N SER A 61 -12.49 6.06 15.47
CA SER A 61 -13.52 7.00 15.01
C SER A 61 -14.81 6.24 14.71
N ILE A 62 -15.87 6.57 15.44
CA ILE A 62 -17.22 6.13 15.14
C ILE A 62 -17.86 7.17 14.25
N LEU A 63 -18.27 6.73 13.08
CA LEU A 63 -18.99 7.52 12.11
C LEU A 63 -20.44 7.08 12.10
N THR A 64 -21.35 8.01 12.34
CA THR A 64 -22.79 7.78 12.23
C THR A 64 -23.37 8.70 11.16
N ARG A 65 -24.22 8.12 10.31
CA ARG A 65 -24.86 8.82 9.20
C ARG A 65 -26.23 8.21 8.94
N ILE A 66 -27.17 9.04 8.53
CA ILE A 66 -28.49 8.59 8.06
C ILE A 66 -28.42 8.28 6.56
N ARG A 67 -28.93 7.11 6.15
CA ARG A 67 -29.05 6.73 4.73
C ARG A 67 -30.01 7.67 4.01
N HIS A 68 -29.61 8.16 2.84
CA HIS A 68 -30.41 9.02 1.97
C HIS A 68 -30.36 8.55 0.50
N ASP A 69 -30.53 7.25 0.29
CA ASP A 69 -30.36 6.62 -1.02
C ASP A 69 -31.70 6.49 -1.80
N GLY A 70 -32.81 6.97 -1.24
CA GLY A 70 -34.15 6.83 -1.82
C GLY A 70 -34.64 5.38 -1.95
N THR A 71 -33.97 4.45 -1.27
CA THR A 71 -34.33 3.02 -1.22
C THR A 71 -35.27 2.73 -0.06
N LEU A 72 -35.73 1.48 0.09
CA LEU A 72 -36.62 1.04 1.19
C LEU A 72 -36.07 1.36 2.59
N PHE A 73 -34.74 1.47 2.72
CA PHE A 73 -34.04 1.71 3.99
C PHE A 73 -33.58 3.17 4.15
N ASP A 74 -34.18 4.09 3.39
CA ASP A 74 -33.99 5.53 3.56
C ASP A 74 -34.41 5.96 4.98
N GLY A 75 -33.56 6.73 5.66
CA GLY A 75 -33.73 7.10 7.06
C GLY A 75 -33.09 6.16 8.10
N GLU A 76 -32.50 5.03 7.68
CA GLU A 76 -31.79 4.14 8.61
C GLU A 76 -30.43 4.72 9.01
N LYS A 77 -30.05 4.57 10.30
CA LYS A 77 -28.74 4.99 10.81
C LYS A 77 -27.69 3.95 10.46
N ILE A 78 -26.74 4.30 9.60
CA ILE A 78 -25.50 3.55 9.43
C ILE A 78 -24.52 3.98 10.52
N VAL A 79 -23.94 2.98 11.18
CA VAL A 79 -22.80 3.15 12.05
C VAL A 79 -21.62 2.42 11.40
N SER A 80 -20.55 3.15 11.11
CA SER A 80 -19.29 2.60 10.64
C SER A 80 -18.18 3.00 11.60
N VAL A 81 -17.37 2.05 12.00
CA VAL A 81 -16.26 2.28 12.94
C VAL A 81 -14.96 2.10 12.18
N THR A 82 -14.15 3.16 12.15
CA THR A 82 -12.77 3.05 11.68
C THR A 82 -11.87 2.94 12.89
N ARG A 83 -11.32 1.76 13.08
CA ARG A 83 -10.40 1.45 14.16
C ARG A 83 -8.98 1.71 13.73
N GLY A 84 -8.20 2.22 14.66
CA GLY A 84 -6.77 2.19 14.50
C GLY A 84 -6.10 3.29 13.75
N ILE A 85 -6.66 4.46 13.92
CA ILE A 85 -6.13 5.66 13.31
C ILE A 85 -4.95 6.11 14.17
N ARG A 86 -3.77 6.12 13.56
CA ARG A 86 -2.58 6.72 14.17
C ARG A 86 -2.58 8.21 13.91
N TYR A 87 -2.49 8.98 14.98
CA TYR A 87 -2.36 10.43 14.92
C TYR A 87 -0.96 10.84 14.45
N TYR A 88 0.09 10.35 15.11
CA TYR A 88 1.48 10.57 14.68
C TYR A 88 1.90 9.60 13.55
N GLU A 89 2.59 10.12 12.52
CA GLU A 89 3.10 9.30 11.41
C GLU A 89 4.39 8.53 11.79
N HIS A 90 5.12 9.01 12.80
CA HIS A 90 6.39 8.48 13.27
C HIS A 90 6.25 7.96 14.71
N PRO A 91 7.10 7.02 15.16
CA PRO A 91 7.07 6.55 16.55
C PRO A 91 7.51 7.68 17.50
N VAL A 92 6.71 7.92 18.54
CA VAL A 92 6.92 8.95 19.57
C VAL A 92 7.03 8.29 20.95
N SER A 93 7.72 8.92 21.91
CA SER A 93 7.81 8.42 23.29
C SER A 93 6.46 8.48 23.99
N MET A 94 6.28 7.60 25.00
CA MET A 94 5.03 7.47 25.75
C MET A 94 4.64 8.75 26.49
N ASP A 95 5.59 9.39 27.18
CA ASP A 95 5.32 10.60 27.97
C ASP A 95 4.65 11.70 27.12
N ILE A 96 5.09 11.84 25.87
CA ILE A 96 4.51 12.78 24.91
C ILE A 96 3.09 12.35 24.53
N CYS A 97 2.85 11.05 24.32
CA CYS A 97 1.53 10.52 24.00
C CYS A 97 0.55 10.68 25.19
N GLU A 98 1.02 10.42 26.41
CA GLU A 98 0.21 10.59 27.63
C GLU A 98 -0.16 12.05 27.88
N ASP A 99 0.82 12.95 27.76
CA ASP A 99 0.59 14.38 27.88
C ASP A 99 -0.37 14.87 26.79
N PHE A 100 -0.24 14.34 25.58
CA PHE A 100 -1.14 14.62 24.46
C PHE A 100 -2.59 14.21 24.77
N VAL A 101 -2.81 12.98 25.26
CA VAL A 101 -4.15 12.50 25.67
C VAL A 101 -4.74 13.39 26.77
N LYS A 102 -3.93 13.80 27.75
CA LYS A 102 -4.37 14.59 28.91
C LYS A 102 -4.68 16.05 28.56
N LEU A 103 -3.93 16.66 27.64
CA LEU A 103 -3.96 18.10 27.39
C LEU A 103 -4.71 18.50 26.12
N GLN A 104 -4.82 17.63 25.11
CA GLN A 104 -5.12 18.05 23.74
C GLN A 104 -6.20 17.21 23.03
N SER A 105 -7.05 16.48 23.76
CA SER A 105 -8.12 15.66 23.16
C SER A 105 -9.10 16.45 22.28
N ASP A 106 -9.40 17.71 22.63
CA ASP A 106 -10.27 18.58 21.82
C ASP A 106 -9.66 18.95 20.46
N ILE A 107 -8.33 19.09 20.39
CA ILE A 107 -7.60 19.44 19.17
C ILE A 107 -7.73 18.31 18.14
N ILE A 108 -7.70 17.06 18.61
CA ILE A 108 -7.89 15.87 17.76
C ILE A 108 -9.26 15.93 17.08
N TYR A 109 -10.30 16.31 17.82
CA TYR A 109 -11.65 16.44 17.27
C TYR A 109 -11.74 17.54 16.21
N GLU A 110 -11.15 18.71 16.47
CA GLU A 110 -11.13 19.80 15.50
C GLU A 110 -10.38 19.42 14.23
N GLU A 111 -9.19 18.83 14.35
CA GLU A 111 -8.39 18.39 13.21
C GLU A 111 -9.13 17.31 12.40
N TYR A 112 -9.74 16.34 13.09
CA TYR A 112 -10.56 15.33 12.43
C TYR A 112 -11.73 15.95 11.66
N LYS A 113 -12.40 16.96 12.24
CA LYS A 113 -13.49 17.69 11.59
C LYS A 113 -13.01 18.45 10.36
N TRP A 114 -11.84 19.08 10.42
CA TRP A 114 -11.24 19.76 9.27
C TRP A 114 -10.88 18.78 8.14
N ASN A 115 -10.26 17.65 8.47
CA ASN A 115 -9.90 16.60 7.52
C ASN A 115 -11.12 15.97 6.84
N HIS A 116 -12.23 15.83 7.58
CA HIS A 116 -13.49 15.29 7.06
C HIS A 116 -14.50 16.38 6.67
N SER A 117 -14.04 17.62 6.47
CA SER A 117 -14.91 18.78 6.22
C SER A 117 -15.87 18.60 5.04
N GLN A 118 -15.47 17.87 3.99
CA GLN A 118 -16.34 17.56 2.86
C GLN A 118 -17.56 16.72 3.27
N LEU A 119 -17.39 15.73 4.15
CA LEU A 119 -18.49 14.89 4.65
C LEU A 119 -19.42 15.71 5.55
N TRP A 120 -18.85 16.54 6.43
CA TRP A 120 -19.60 17.46 7.28
C TRP A 120 -20.41 18.49 6.49
N PHE A 121 -19.88 18.98 5.37
CA PHE A 121 -20.56 19.95 4.52
C PHE A 121 -21.66 19.29 3.67
N SER A 122 -21.40 18.09 3.16
CA SER A 122 -22.32 17.39 2.26
C SER A 122 -23.51 16.79 3.01
N ASP A 123 -23.27 16.19 4.18
CA ASP A 123 -24.27 15.44 4.93
C ASP A 123 -24.55 16.09 6.28
N LYS A 124 -25.66 16.81 6.37
CA LYS A 124 -26.06 17.51 7.62
C LYS A 124 -26.33 16.57 8.79
N THR A 125 -26.60 15.30 8.52
CA THR A 125 -26.88 14.26 9.53
C THR A 125 -25.62 13.52 9.97
N PHE A 126 -24.46 13.86 9.39
CA PHE A 126 -23.20 13.23 9.74
C PHE A 126 -22.77 13.62 11.14
N GLN A 127 -22.50 12.63 11.97
CA GLN A 127 -21.93 12.81 13.31
C GLN A 127 -20.74 11.87 13.45
N ALA A 128 -19.60 12.43 13.83
CA ALA A 128 -18.40 11.68 14.14
C ALA A 128 -18.09 11.81 15.62
N GLU A 129 -17.75 10.69 16.25
CA GLU A 129 -17.28 10.62 17.63
C GLU A 129 -15.90 9.95 17.63
N ILE A 130 -14.97 10.53 18.37
CA ILE A 130 -13.63 9.98 18.56
C ILE A 130 -13.61 9.33 19.93
N LEU A 131 -13.34 8.04 19.97
CA LEU A 131 -13.33 7.22 21.17
C LEU A 131 -12.00 6.49 21.31
N ASN A 132 -11.80 5.92 22.50
CA ASN A 132 -10.68 5.03 22.82
C ASN A 132 -9.32 5.67 22.50
N ILE A 133 -9.10 6.92 22.92
CA ILE A 133 -7.80 7.58 22.79
C ILE A 133 -6.83 6.91 23.76
N HIS A 134 -5.97 6.05 23.24
CA HIS A 134 -4.94 5.39 24.03
C HIS A 134 -3.66 5.20 23.20
N ALA A 135 -2.54 5.02 23.89
CA ALA A 135 -1.31 4.56 23.29
C ALA A 135 -1.33 3.01 23.15
N GLU A 136 -0.79 2.47 22.05
CA GLU A 136 -0.67 1.05 21.66
C GLU A 136 0.48 0.67 20.66
N SER A 137 1.39 -0.26 20.97
CA SER A 137 2.66 -0.51 20.22
C SER A 137 2.47 -1.18 18.90
N ARG A 138 1.35 -1.85 18.77
CA ARG A 138 0.94 -2.53 17.57
C ARG A 138 -0.56 -2.41 17.50
N PRO A 139 -1.13 -2.27 16.30
CA PRO A 139 -2.58 -2.37 16.14
C PRO A 139 -3.04 -3.74 16.64
N SER A 140 -3.60 -3.84 17.84
CA SER A 140 -4.27 -5.06 18.26
C SER A 140 -5.65 -5.11 17.65
N ARG A 141 -6.04 -6.32 17.24
CA ARG A 141 -7.37 -6.58 16.72
C ARG A 141 -8.13 -7.35 17.77
N ASN A 142 -9.07 -6.68 18.43
CA ASN A 142 -9.93 -7.34 19.40
C ASN A 142 -11.06 -8.08 18.67
N LEU A 143 -10.78 -9.33 18.32
CA LEU A 143 -11.71 -10.20 17.59
C LEU A 143 -13.05 -10.34 18.31
N MET A 144 -13.07 -10.41 19.65
CA MET A 144 -14.32 -10.57 20.40
C MET A 144 -15.22 -9.34 20.28
N GLN A 145 -14.62 -8.17 20.37
CA GLN A 145 -15.32 -6.90 20.17
C GLN A 145 -15.76 -6.74 18.72
N ASP A 146 -14.90 -7.11 17.75
CA ASP A 146 -15.26 -7.07 16.33
C ASP A 146 -16.46 -7.96 16.02
N LEU A 147 -16.48 -9.18 16.55
CA LEU A 147 -17.59 -10.10 16.36
C LEU A 147 -18.90 -9.58 16.96
N GLN A 148 -18.83 -8.90 18.10
CA GLN A 148 -19.99 -8.28 18.72
C GLN A 148 -20.52 -7.10 17.90
N ASP A 149 -19.63 -6.27 17.35
CA ASP A 149 -19.98 -5.14 16.50
C ASP A 149 -20.51 -5.59 15.13
N ILE A 150 -19.94 -6.64 14.54
CA ILE A 150 -20.48 -7.28 13.33
C ILE A 150 -21.89 -7.83 13.61
N LYS A 151 -22.09 -8.45 14.79
CA LYS A 151 -23.41 -8.94 15.22
C LYS A 151 -24.41 -7.80 15.43
N SER A 152 -23.98 -6.62 15.88
CA SER A 152 -24.83 -5.43 16.01
C SER A 152 -25.04 -4.70 14.67
N GLY A 153 -24.45 -5.18 13.58
CA GLY A 153 -24.63 -4.64 12.23
C GLY A 153 -23.74 -3.43 11.93
N ILE A 154 -22.67 -3.22 12.71
CA ILE A 154 -21.71 -2.13 12.53
C ILE A 154 -20.68 -2.53 11.47
N GLU A 155 -20.38 -1.63 10.53
CA GLU A 155 -19.30 -1.85 9.57
C GLU A 155 -17.96 -1.46 10.20
N ILE A 156 -17.06 -2.44 10.34
CA ILE A 156 -15.72 -2.22 10.92
C ILE A 156 -14.70 -2.09 9.79
N ARG A 157 -13.88 -1.03 9.86
CA ARG A 157 -12.75 -0.80 8.97
C ARG A 157 -11.50 -0.53 9.78
N TYR A 158 -10.36 -0.97 9.29
CA TYR A 158 -9.06 -0.66 9.89
C TYR A 158 -8.30 0.34 9.02
N ASP A 159 -7.74 1.37 9.64
CA ASP A 159 -6.95 2.39 8.94
C ASP A 159 -5.75 1.76 8.19
N THR A 160 -5.10 0.77 8.80
CA THR A 160 -3.99 0.04 8.17
C THR A 160 -4.38 -0.61 6.84
N ASP A 161 -5.59 -1.14 6.74
CA ASP A 161 -6.09 -1.80 5.54
C ASP A 161 -6.54 -0.76 4.50
N LEU A 162 -7.12 0.37 4.94
CA LEU A 162 -7.44 1.52 4.08
C LEU A 162 -6.17 2.09 3.43
N ARG A 163 -5.11 2.35 4.21
CA ARG A 163 -3.82 2.86 3.70
C ARG A 163 -3.19 1.91 2.67
N LYS A 164 -3.26 0.60 2.91
CA LYS A 164 -2.78 -0.42 1.95
C LYS A 164 -3.61 -0.39 0.67
N ALA A 165 -4.93 -0.38 0.79
CA ALA A 165 -5.85 -0.33 -0.35
C ALA A 165 -5.62 0.93 -1.20
N ASP A 166 -5.43 2.09 -0.57
CA ASP A 166 -5.12 3.35 -1.27
C ASP A 166 -3.79 3.30 -2.01
N LYS A 167 -2.75 2.73 -1.37
CA LYS A 167 -1.44 2.56 -2.00
C LYS A 167 -1.54 1.64 -3.22
N GLU A 168 -2.27 0.54 -3.10
CA GLU A 168 -2.55 -0.37 -4.21
C GLU A 168 -3.37 0.32 -5.30
N GLN A 169 -4.40 1.07 -4.97
CA GLN A 169 -5.24 1.77 -5.95
C GLN A 169 -4.43 2.83 -6.69
N LYS A 170 -3.59 3.60 -5.99
CA LYS A 170 -2.65 4.56 -6.61
C LYS A 170 -1.67 3.85 -7.53
N SER A 171 -1.13 2.70 -7.12
CA SER A 171 -0.26 1.87 -7.96
C SER A 171 -0.97 1.37 -9.22
N ARG A 172 -2.17 0.78 -9.07
CA ARG A 172 -3.01 0.30 -10.18
C ARG A 172 -3.37 1.42 -11.16
N LYS A 173 -3.69 2.62 -10.65
CA LYS A 173 -3.95 3.82 -11.48
C LYS A 173 -2.71 4.23 -12.29
N ARG A 174 -1.53 4.23 -11.66
CA ARG A 174 -0.25 4.54 -12.33
C ARG A 174 0.09 3.50 -13.40
N ALA A 175 -0.08 2.22 -13.12
CA ALA A 175 0.14 1.14 -14.09
C ALA A 175 -0.77 1.27 -15.32
N LYS A 176 -2.09 1.46 -15.12
CA LYS A 176 -3.04 1.71 -16.21
C LYS A 176 -2.70 2.95 -17.03
N ALA A 177 -2.26 4.03 -16.38
CA ALA A 177 -1.84 5.25 -17.08
C ALA A 177 -0.57 5.01 -17.91
N MET A 178 0.35 4.20 -17.41
CA MET A 178 1.57 3.81 -18.12
C MET A 178 1.25 2.91 -19.33
N GLU A 179 0.40 1.90 -19.16
CA GLU A 179 -0.08 1.04 -20.26
C GLU A 179 -0.72 1.87 -21.39
N LYS A 180 -1.56 2.85 -21.04
CA LYS A 180 -2.16 3.76 -22.04
C LYS A 180 -1.11 4.59 -22.77
N LYS A 181 -0.06 5.04 -22.08
CA LYS A 181 1.05 5.77 -22.71
C LYS A 181 1.86 4.88 -23.65
N ILE A 182 2.13 3.64 -23.25
CA ILE A 182 2.79 2.64 -24.10
C ILE A 182 1.93 2.36 -25.33
N GLN A 183 0.63 2.11 -25.18
CA GLN A 183 -0.28 1.90 -26.31
C GLN A 183 -0.34 3.10 -27.25
N ALA A 184 -0.32 4.34 -26.71
CA ALA A 184 -0.26 5.53 -27.55
C ALA A 184 1.06 5.64 -28.33
N LEU A 185 2.17 5.23 -27.73
CA LEU A 185 3.48 5.20 -28.37
C LEU A 185 3.57 4.09 -29.43
N GLU A 186 3.07 2.89 -29.15
CA GLU A 186 2.98 1.80 -30.13
C GLU A 186 2.16 2.22 -31.36
N ARG A 187 1.02 2.90 -31.16
CA ARG A 187 0.22 3.44 -32.27
C ARG A 187 1.01 4.43 -33.11
N LYS A 188 1.72 5.37 -32.47
CA LYS A 188 2.57 6.33 -33.18
C LYS A 188 3.71 5.65 -33.95
N LEU A 189 4.30 4.60 -33.38
CA LEU A 189 5.33 3.80 -34.05
C LEU A 189 4.79 3.06 -35.27
N LEU A 190 3.55 2.56 -35.22
CA LEU A 190 2.90 1.95 -36.39
C LEU A 190 2.64 2.97 -37.49
N ASP A 191 2.28 4.20 -37.16
CA ASP A 191 1.98 5.25 -38.14
C ASP A 191 3.25 5.85 -38.77
N VAL A 192 4.16 6.36 -37.93
CA VAL A 192 5.35 7.12 -38.35
C VAL A 192 6.56 6.22 -38.57
N GLY A 193 6.71 5.15 -37.78
CA GLY A 193 7.89 4.27 -37.75
C GLY A 193 8.98 4.77 -36.80
N TYR A 194 9.70 3.84 -36.16
CA TYR A 194 10.77 4.14 -35.21
C TYR A 194 11.90 4.98 -35.84
N GLU A 195 12.36 4.61 -37.04
CA GLU A 195 13.47 5.27 -37.73
C GLU A 195 13.14 6.70 -38.18
N ASN A 196 11.86 7.02 -38.35
CA ASN A 196 11.41 8.33 -38.77
C ASN A 196 11.15 9.28 -37.59
N LEU A 197 11.33 8.81 -36.35
CA LEU A 197 11.23 9.66 -35.17
C LEU A 197 12.47 10.55 -35.06
N GLU A 198 12.25 11.80 -34.65
CA GLU A 198 13.32 12.77 -34.48
C GLU A 198 14.32 12.28 -33.41
N PRO A 199 15.65 12.31 -33.67
CA PRO A 199 16.67 11.65 -32.85
C PRO A 199 16.70 12.03 -31.36
N TYR A 200 16.20 13.23 -31.01
CA TYR A 200 16.16 13.75 -29.63
C TYR A 200 14.73 13.98 -29.12
N SER A 201 13.72 13.43 -29.80
CA SER A 201 12.34 13.54 -29.34
C SER A 201 12.10 12.75 -28.06
N LEU A 202 11.15 13.24 -27.25
CA LEU A 202 10.70 12.54 -26.06
C LEU A 202 10.16 11.13 -26.39
N GLU A 203 9.64 10.96 -27.60
CA GLU A 203 9.06 9.72 -28.11
C GLU A 203 10.11 8.65 -28.36
N LYS A 204 11.26 9.00 -28.96
CA LYS A 204 12.36 8.07 -29.17
C LYS A 204 12.98 7.62 -27.85
N VAL A 205 13.21 8.56 -26.93
CA VAL A 205 13.71 8.27 -25.57
C VAL A 205 12.74 7.36 -24.79
N HIS A 206 11.44 7.61 -24.92
CA HIS A 206 10.42 6.75 -24.30
C HIS A 206 10.32 5.38 -24.96
N ALA A 207 10.48 5.29 -26.29
CA ALA A 207 10.51 4.01 -27.00
C ALA A 207 11.66 3.14 -26.49
N ASP A 208 12.88 3.71 -26.44
CA ASP A 208 14.08 2.99 -25.97
C ASP A 208 14.00 2.58 -24.49
N LYS A 209 13.33 3.41 -23.67
CA LYS A 209 13.20 3.16 -22.22
C LYS A 209 12.06 2.22 -21.85
N TRP A 210 10.95 2.24 -22.59
CA TRP A 210 9.70 1.55 -22.20
C TRP A 210 9.39 0.31 -23.04
N LEU A 211 9.87 0.23 -24.28
CA LEU A 211 9.67 -0.93 -25.14
C LEU A 211 10.95 -1.78 -25.20
N THR A 212 10.79 -3.10 -25.28
CA THR A 212 11.89 -4.00 -25.60
C THR A 212 12.28 -3.86 -27.07
N PRO A 213 13.57 -4.08 -27.42
CA PRO A 213 14.03 -3.98 -28.82
C PRO A 213 13.27 -4.94 -29.74
N ASP A 214 12.98 -6.16 -29.27
CA ASP A 214 12.19 -7.15 -30.01
C ASP A 214 10.79 -6.62 -30.33
N ARG A 215 10.16 -5.91 -29.38
CA ARG A 215 8.84 -5.32 -29.58
C ARG A 215 8.86 -4.19 -30.60
N ILE A 216 9.94 -3.42 -30.66
CA ILE A 216 10.12 -2.37 -31.68
C ILE A 216 10.23 -3.02 -33.07
N GLN A 217 10.98 -4.12 -33.20
CA GLN A 217 11.12 -4.87 -34.44
C GLN A 217 9.77 -5.45 -34.92
N GLU A 218 8.99 -6.06 -34.03
CA GLU A 218 7.64 -6.54 -34.34
C GLU A 218 6.74 -5.42 -34.89
N LEU A 219 6.80 -4.22 -34.28
CA LEU A 219 6.01 -3.06 -34.72
C LEU A 219 6.47 -2.56 -36.10
N THR A 220 7.77 -2.59 -36.39
CA THR A 220 8.28 -2.26 -37.72
C THR A 220 7.85 -3.26 -38.79
N GLU A 221 7.91 -4.56 -38.50
CA GLU A 221 7.46 -5.61 -39.42
C GLU A 221 5.95 -5.51 -39.70
N MET A 222 5.14 -5.28 -38.67
CA MET A 222 3.69 -5.07 -38.82
C MET A 222 3.38 -3.88 -39.73
N ARG A 223 4.18 -2.81 -39.66
CA ARG A 223 4.03 -1.65 -40.54
C ARG A 223 4.41 -1.97 -41.98
N GLU A 224 5.52 -2.66 -42.19
CA GLU A 224 5.97 -3.08 -43.52
C GLU A 224 4.94 -3.99 -44.20
N GLN A 225 4.34 -4.91 -43.45
CA GLN A 225 3.24 -5.75 -43.93
C GLN A 225 2.03 -4.92 -44.37
N ARG A 226 1.59 -3.92 -43.57
CA ARG A 226 0.50 -3.02 -43.96
C ARG A 226 0.80 -2.26 -45.26
N ILE A 227 2.02 -1.74 -45.41
CA ILE A 227 2.45 -1.03 -46.62
C ILE A 227 2.44 -1.98 -47.82
N LEU A 228 2.88 -3.22 -47.65
CA LEU A 228 2.88 -4.24 -48.70
C LEU A 228 1.45 -4.63 -49.10
N GLU A 229 0.56 -4.83 -48.14
CA GLU A 229 -0.87 -5.10 -48.37
C GLU A 229 -1.56 -3.95 -49.12
N GLU A 230 -1.30 -2.70 -48.73
CA GLU A 230 -1.82 -1.51 -49.44
C GLU A 230 -1.34 -1.45 -50.88
N LYS A 231 -0.06 -1.74 -51.13
CA LYS A 231 0.49 -1.82 -52.51
C LYS A 231 -0.15 -2.94 -53.33
N ASN A 232 -0.50 -4.04 -52.69
CA ASN A 232 -1.13 -5.19 -53.34
C ASN A 232 -2.65 -5.07 -53.46
N ARG A 233 -3.28 -4.01 -52.94
CA ARG A 233 -4.72 -3.77 -53.14
C ARG A 233 -4.97 -3.40 -54.61
N PRO A 234 -5.86 -4.13 -55.30
CA PRO A 234 -6.22 -3.78 -56.67
C PRO A 234 -6.91 -2.42 -56.68
N VAL A 235 -6.27 -1.42 -57.30
CA VAL A 235 -6.89 -0.12 -57.54
C VAL A 235 -8.00 -0.31 -58.56
N GLN A 236 -9.26 -0.16 -58.14
CA GLN A 236 -10.37 -0.08 -59.08
C GLN A 236 -10.20 1.21 -59.90
N LEU A 237 -9.72 1.08 -61.14
CA LEU A 237 -9.71 2.16 -62.12
C LEU A 237 -11.16 2.49 -62.48
N SER A 238 -11.77 3.45 -61.81
CA SER A 238 -12.98 4.07 -62.32
C SER A 238 -12.58 4.96 -63.50
N LEU A 239 -12.93 4.54 -64.71
CA LEU A 239 -12.77 5.36 -65.91
C LEU A 239 -13.57 6.66 -65.74
N PRO A 240 -12.97 7.85 -65.97
CA PRO A 240 -13.71 9.11 -65.96
C PRO A 240 -14.77 9.06 -67.06
N LEU A 241 -16.01 9.39 -66.69
CA LEU A 241 -17.21 9.38 -67.56
C LEU A 241 -17.07 10.26 -68.81
N ASP A 242 -16.10 11.18 -68.84
CA ASP A 242 -15.84 12.11 -69.93
C ASP A 242 -15.27 11.45 -71.20
N VAL A 243 -14.89 10.17 -71.14
CA VAL A 243 -14.37 9.41 -72.31
C VAL A 243 -15.47 8.65 -73.07
N LEU A 244 -16.70 8.59 -72.53
CA LEU A 244 -17.80 7.81 -73.13
C LEU A 244 -18.84 8.62 -73.89
N TYR A 245 -18.74 9.95 -73.90
CA TYR A 245 -19.59 10.84 -74.71
C TYR A 245 -18.77 11.99 -75.33
N PRO A 246 -18.19 11.82 -76.53
CA PRO A 246 -17.69 12.92 -77.34
C PRO A 246 -18.82 13.78 -77.93
#